data_AF-A0A9P5NZC6-F1
#
_entry.id   AF-A0A9P5NZC6-F1
#
_cell.length_a   1.000
_cell.length_b   1.000
_cell.length_c   1.000
_cell.angle_alpha   90.00
_cell.angle_beta   90.00
_cell.angle_gamma   90.00
#
_symmetry.space_group_name_H-M   'P 1'
#
loop_
_entity.id
_entity.type
_entity.pdbx_description
1 polymer ?
#
loop_
_entity_poly.entity_id
_entity_poly.type
_entity_poly.pdbx_seq_one_letter_code
_entity_poly.pdbx_strand_id
1 'polypeptide(L)'
;MSGQQIHSQVNVLLEWCAANCIFIDPHMRIALDVDEDEGGRGCLGVYSTEKFIPPNYTLVRIPKDAVLSVRSCSLSGYIPFSPYGLEAQLALSLALYAEILRETQSRWFGYLQSLPAGLVDLPMFDLNSRSEDGLTTLEEINRFYHDFAEPLLLQHMALWQYGSTTSSIPTLNGFYRAFSLVHRALSSVDAYHGLSMVPIADWENHVHLESDYNVCPECGSLEECPHDAEESSEGRTAPKSKIRMLIMICLRYDFQYIWGRLDERPSCSTSMVSFWTCFYLRMPLKRIKREVFSLFRDILPCLNRDHHVFDQSRLIYYGGPSDRQFYLNDEGSLSHQLWSIFFVTSVHRQQLFPTRVDLRQTLQAVLNHQLTLETSLLGDQDESENAPSHQITFNHPDTRIIEVLLEIGQMSMALCSHLDSELHGLWNAMEEISDNAVRTELALSLLMSERSILDVANRNGEN
;
A
#
# COMPACT_ATOMS: atom_id res chain seq x y z
N MET A 1 29.61 4.76 -14.79
CA MET A 1 30.44 3.55 -14.52
C MET A 1 30.69 2.86 -15.86
N SER A 2 31.83 2.20 -16.09
CA SER A 2 32.07 1.55 -17.40
C SER A 2 31.19 0.29 -17.55
N GLY A 3 30.77 -0.04 -18.77
CA GLY A 3 29.87 -1.19 -19.06
C GLY A 3 30.37 -2.56 -18.57
N GLN A 4 31.68 -2.69 -18.27
CA GLN A 4 32.26 -3.90 -17.66
C GLN A 4 31.92 -4.06 -16.17
N GLN A 5 31.75 -2.96 -15.43
CA GLN A 5 31.44 -2.97 -13.99
C GLN A 5 29.94 -3.24 -13.72
N ILE A 6 29.11 -3.12 -14.75
CA ILE A 6 27.65 -3.22 -14.74
C ILE A 6 27.22 -4.68 -14.95
N HIS A 7 27.80 -5.37 -15.95
CA HIS A 7 27.66 -6.81 -16.11
C HIS A 7 28.14 -7.61 -14.87
N SER A 8 29.10 -7.08 -14.11
CA SER A 8 29.54 -7.75 -12.88
C SER A 8 28.50 -7.72 -11.76
N GLN A 9 27.65 -6.70 -11.65
CA GLN A 9 26.68 -6.62 -10.53
C GLN A 9 25.56 -7.66 -10.65
N VAL A 10 24.97 -7.80 -11.85
CA VAL A 10 23.95 -8.83 -12.12
C VAL A 10 24.53 -10.22 -11.89
N ASN A 11 25.73 -10.48 -12.39
CA ASN A 11 26.37 -11.79 -12.21
C ASN A 11 26.65 -12.10 -10.74
N VAL A 12 27.13 -11.13 -9.96
CA VAL A 12 27.35 -11.29 -8.52
C VAL A 12 26.03 -11.61 -7.80
N LEU A 13 24.93 -10.94 -8.16
CA LEU A 13 23.60 -11.24 -7.61
C LEU A 13 23.16 -12.66 -7.96
N LEU A 14 23.27 -13.07 -9.23
CA LEU A 14 22.86 -14.40 -9.69
C LEU A 14 23.70 -15.52 -9.06
N GLU A 15 25.02 -15.33 -8.94
CA GLU A 15 25.91 -16.26 -8.24
C GLU A 15 25.54 -16.37 -6.76
N TRP A 16 25.22 -15.25 -6.12
CA TRP A 16 24.76 -15.22 -4.73
C TRP A 16 23.40 -15.93 -4.56
N CYS A 17 22.47 -15.72 -5.48
CA CYS A 17 21.17 -16.40 -5.49
C CYS A 17 21.34 -17.91 -5.60
N ALA A 18 22.19 -18.37 -6.53
CA ALA A 18 22.50 -19.79 -6.69
C ALA A 18 23.13 -20.39 -5.42
N ALA A 19 24.05 -19.66 -4.77
CA ALA A 19 24.69 -20.09 -3.52
C ALA A 19 23.71 -20.15 -2.33
N ASN A 20 22.62 -19.38 -2.37
CA ASN A 20 21.58 -19.38 -1.33
C ASN A 20 20.33 -20.17 -1.71
N CYS A 21 20.43 -21.05 -2.72
CA CYS A 21 19.34 -21.91 -3.19
C CYS A 21 18.08 -21.13 -3.62
N ILE A 22 18.24 -19.90 -4.10
CA ILE A 22 17.15 -19.15 -4.72
C ILE A 22 16.98 -19.66 -6.15
N PHE A 23 15.79 -20.20 -6.43
CA PHE A 23 15.43 -20.63 -7.77
C PHE A 23 14.82 -19.46 -8.53
N ILE A 24 15.35 -19.17 -9.72
CA ILE A 24 14.85 -18.18 -10.67
C ILE A 24 14.41 -18.95 -11.93
N ASP A 25 13.18 -18.75 -12.34
CA ASP A 25 12.63 -19.40 -13.53
C ASP A 25 13.36 -18.95 -14.81
N PRO A 26 13.68 -19.86 -15.76
CA PRO A 26 14.37 -19.50 -16.99
C PRO A 26 13.63 -18.51 -17.89
N HIS A 27 12.30 -18.38 -17.74
CA HIS A 27 11.53 -17.40 -18.49
C HIS A 27 11.64 -15.98 -17.92
N MET A 28 12.39 -15.82 -16.82
CA MET A 28 12.66 -14.55 -16.18
C MET A 28 14.14 -14.21 -16.35
N ARG A 29 14.43 -12.97 -16.77
CA ARG A 29 15.78 -12.43 -16.82
C ARG A 29 15.89 -11.20 -15.93
N ILE A 30 16.99 -11.13 -15.20
CA ILE A 30 17.38 -9.92 -14.48
C ILE A 30 18.35 -9.17 -15.38
N ALA A 31 18.04 -7.93 -15.70
CA ALA A 31 18.90 -7.08 -16.51
C ALA A 31 18.95 -5.68 -15.92
N LEU A 32 19.97 -4.92 -16.28
CA LEU A 32 20.03 -3.50 -15.98
C LEU A 32 19.31 -2.77 -17.10
N ASP A 33 18.33 -1.93 -16.75
CA ASP A 33 17.76 -0.97 -17.67
C ASP A 33 18.77 0.15 -17.85
N VAL A 34 19.33 0.26 -19.06
CA VAL A 34 20.30 1.32 -19.35
C VAL A 34 19.55 2.38 -20.12
N ASP A 35 18.99 3.35 -19.41
CA ASP A 35 18.54 4.57 -20.06
C ASP A 35 19.75 5.29 -20.66
N GLU A 36 19.75 5.40 -22.00
CA GLU A 36 20.82 6.02 -22.76
C GLU A 36 21.00 7.52 -22.39
N ASP A 37 19.95 8.14 -21.82
CA ASP A 37 19.87 9.56 -21.51
C ASP A 37 20.31 9.93 -20.06
N GLU A 38 20.35 8.98 -19.11
CA GLU A 38 20.72 9.22 -17.69
C GLU A 38 22.18 8.81 -17.34
N GLY A 39 23.14 9.14 -18.21
CA GLY A 39 24.57 9.07 -17.84
C GLY A 39 25.08 7.67 -17.42
N GLY A 40 24.38 6.61 -17.83
CA GLY A 40 24.82 5.21 -17.70
C GLY A 40 24.75 4.63 -16.29
N ARG A 41 23.78 5.03 -15.47
CA ARG A 41 23.53 4.41 -14.15
C ARG A 41 22.22 3.62 -14.18
N GLY A 42 22.27 2.45 -14.83
CA GLY A 42 21.08 1.62 -15.00
C GLY A 42 20.51 1.07 -13.69
N CYS A 43 19.18 0.93 -13.63
CA CYS A 43 18.47 0.29 -12.53
C CYS A 43 18.30 -1.21 -12.82
N LEU A 44 18.34 -2.06 -11.79
CA LEU A 44 18.06 -3.49 -11.97
C LEU A 44 16.56 -3.66 -12.18
N GLY A 45 16.21 -4.30 -13.29
CA GLY A 45 14.85 -4.67 -13.63
C GLY A 45 14.74 -6.18 -13.84
N VAL A 46 13.51 -6.67 -13.68
CA VAL A 46 13.15 -8.06 -13.95
C VAL A 46 12.23 -8.09 -15.16
N TYR A 47 12.57 -8.92 -16.14
CA TYR A 47 11.91 -8.96 -17.44
C TYR A 47 11.53 -10.39 -17.80
N SER A 48 10.42 -10.54 -18.50
CA SER A 48 10.10 -11.81 -19.15
C SER A 48 11.01 -12.01 -20.37
N THR A 49 11.53 -13.23 -20.55
CA THR A 49 12.18 -13.64 -21.81
C THR A 49 11.14 -14.05 -22.86
N GLU A 50 9.92 -14.35 -22.43
CA GLU A 50 8.82 -14.76 -23.30
C GLU A 50 7.80 -13.64 -23.49
N LYS A 51 6.95 -13.78 -24.52
CA LYS A 51 5.86 -12.83 -24.74
C LYS A 51 4.72 -12.96 -23.73
N PHE A 52 4.56 -14.15 -23.13
CA PHE A 52 3.43 -14.45 -22.25
C PHE A 52 3.86 -15.47 -21.20
N ILE A 53 3.60 -15.15 -19.94
CA ILE A 53 3.75 -16.08 -18.81
C ILE A 53 2.34 -16.27 -18.21
N PRO A 54 1.83 -17.51 -18.10
CA PRO A 54 0.50 -17.75 -17.52
C PRO A 54 0.37 -17.17 -16.10
N PRO A 55 -0.84 -16.69 -15.73
CA PRO A 55 -1.09 -16.31 -14.34
C PRO A 55 -0.96 -17.54 -13.42
N ASN A 56 -0.62 -17.28 -12.15
CA ASN A 56 -0.30 -18.25 -11.10
C ASN A 56 0.93 -19.14 -11.40
N TYR A 57 1.76 -18.74 -12.37
CA TYR A 57 3.02 -19.42 -12.64
C TYR A 57 4.09 -18.96 -11.64
N THR A 58 4.76 -19.90 -10.98
CA THR A 58 5.86 -19.60 -10.06
C THR A 58 7.10 -19.15 -10.82
N LEU A 59 7.55 -17.93 -10.59
CA LEU A 59 8.74 -17.33 -11.20
C LEU A 59 9.98 -17.44 -10.33
N VAL A 60 9.83 -17.28 -9.01
CA VAL A 60 10.95 -17.34 -8.07
C VAL A 60 10.56 -18.14 -6.85
N ARG A 61 11.49 -18.94 -6.32
CA ARG A 61 11.37 -19.57 -5.01
C ARG A 61 12.55 -19.16 -4.15
N ILE A 62 12.27 -18.52 -3.03
CA ILE A 62 13.27 -17.92 -2.15
C ILE A 62 13.18 -18.63 -0.79
N PRO A 63 14.22 -19.35 -0.34
CA PRO A 63 14.25 -19.87 1.03
C PRO A 63 14.11 -18.72 2.04
N LYS A 64 13.28 -18.88 3.08
CA LYS A 64 13.11 -17.85 4.12
C LYS A 64 14.43 -17.48 4.82
N ASP A 65 15.36 -18.43 4.90
CA ASP A 65 16.71 -18.17 5.41
C ASP A 65 17.51 -17.19 4.55
N ALA A 66 17.21 -17.02 3.26
CA ALA A 66 17.90 -16.09 2.37
C ALA A 66 17.38 -14.64 2.49
N VAL A 67 16.23 -14.45 3.14
CA VAL A 67 15.62 -13.15 3.38
C VAL A 67 16.43 -12.36 4.42
N LEU A 68 16.55 -11.05 4.23
CA LEU A 68 17.15 -10.16 5.21
C LEU A 68 16.06 -9.58 6.12
N SER A 69 16.10 -9.98 7.39
CA SER A 69 15.13 -9.59 8.42
C SER A 69 15.86 -9.28 9.72
N VAL A 70 15.16 -8.70 10.70
CA VAL A 70 15.70 -8.54 12.06
C VAL A 70 16.09 -9.90 12.65
N ARG A 71 15.35 -10.98 12.34
CA ARG A 71 15.64 -12.33 12.85
C ARG A 71 16.86 -12.99 12.21
N SER A 72 17.10 -12.72 10.94
CA SER A 72 18.17 -13.39 10.18
C SER A 72 19.50 -12.63 10.21
N CYS A 73 19.50 -11.30 10.43
CA CYS A 73 20.71 -10.50 10.40
C CYS A 73 21.74 -10.87 11.49
N SER A 74 22.99 -10.43 11.32
CA SER A 74 24.10 -10.70 12.25
C SER A 74 23.92 -10.09 13.65
N LEU A 75 23.02 -9.12 13.80
CA LEU A 75 22.68 -8.48 15.08
C LEU A 75 21.32 -8.92 15.64
N SER A 76 20.75 -10.02 15.16
CA SER A 76 19.39 -10.46 15.52
C SER A 76 19.16 -10.66 17.02
N GLY A 77 20.19 -11.04 17.77
CA GLY A 77 20.12 -11.18 19.23
C GLY A 77 20.11 -9.87 20.02
N TYR A 78 20.36 -8.73 19.37
CA TYR A 78 20.50 -7.42 20.01
C TYR A 78 19.46 -6.40 19.56
N ILE A 79 18.87 -6.59 18.38
CA ILE A 79 17.83 -5.70 17.84
C ILE A 79 16.47 -6.19 18.35
N PRO A 80 15.65 -5.34 19.01
CA PRO A 80 14.32 -5.73 19.42
C PRO A 80 13.44 -6.02 18.20
N PHE A 81 12.66 -7.09 18.28
CA PHE A 81 11.74 -7.45 17.22
C PHE A 81 10.43 -6.69 17.37
N SER A 82 10.02 -6.01 16.29
CA SER A 82 8.69 -5.43 16.14
C SER A 82 8.12 -5.94 14.81
N PRO A 83 6.89 -6.49 14.79
CA PRO A 83 6.35 -7.13 13.58
C PRO A 83 5.86 -6.14 12.52
N TYR A 84 5.46 -4.91 12.90
CA TYR A 84 4.91 -3.91 11.98
C TYR A 84 5.11 -2.47 12.51
N GLY A 85 4.78 -1.48 11.67
CA GLY A 85 4.86 -0.05 12.01
C GLY A 85 6.26 0.54 11.84
N LEU A 86 6.43 1.80 12.25
CA LEU A 86 7.69 2.53 12.10
C LEU A 86 8.84 1.87 12.88
N GLU A 87 8.57 1.32 14.06
CA GLU A 87 9.58 0.60 14.84
C GLU A 87 10.16 -0.61 14.09
N ALA A 88 9.30 -1.38 13.43
CA ALA A 88 9.73 -2.50 12.59
C ALA A 88 10.58 -2.04 11.41
N GLN A 89 10.21 -0.91 10.77
CA GLN A 89 11.00 -0.30 9.70
C GLN A 89 12.38 0.17 10.20
N LEU A 90 12.44 0.83 11.35
CA LEU A 90 13.69 1.29 11.98
C LEU A 90 14.59 0.12 12.36
N ALA A 91 14.03 -0.94 12.96
CA ALA A 91 14.75 -2.16 13.31
C ALA A 91 15.31 -2.88 12.08
N LEU A 92 14.52 -3.02 11.02
CA LEU A 92 14.98 -3.59 9.75
C LEU A 92 16.03 -2.71 9.06
N SER A 93 15.90 -1.39 9.15
CA SER A 93 16.90 -0.44 8.63
C SER A 93 18.24 -0.58 9.35
N LEU A 94 18.22 -0.84 10.66
CA LEU A 94 19.42 -1.12 11.45
C LEU A 94 20.02 -2.48 11.05
N ALA A 95 19.20 -3.51 10.89
CA ALA A 95 19.64 -4.81 10.40
C ALA A 95 20.33 -4.69 9.03
N LEU A 96 19.71 -4.00 8.07
CA LEU A 96 20.29 -3.73 6.76
C LEU A 96 21.60 -2.93 6.87
N TYR A 97 21.60 -1.87 7.68
CA TYR A 97 22.78 -1.01 7.78
C TYR A 97 23.97 -1.73 8.40
N ALA A 98 23.73 -2.57 9.41
CA ALA A 98 24.75 -3.45 9.99
C ALA A 98 25.35 -4.38 8.94
N GLU A 99 24.54 -5.01 8.08
CA GLU A 99 25.03 -5.88 7.02
C GLU A 99 25.81 -5.11 5.94
N ILE A 100 25.41 -3.88 5.60
CA ILE A 100 26.16 -3.01 4.69
C ILE A 100 27.56 -2.71 5.25
N LEU A 101 27.65 -2.36 6.53
CA LEU A 101 28.93 -2.03 7.19
C LEU A 101 29.88 -3.23 7.31
N ARG A 102 29.36 -4.46 7.24
CA ARG A 102 30.15 -5.70 7.25
C ARG A 102 30.78 -6.02 5.90
N GLU A 103 30.37 -5.35 4.83
CA GLU A 103 30.89 -5.52 3.47
C GLU A 103 30.97 -7.02 3.11
N THR A 104 32.13 -7.50 2.70
CA THR A 104 32.38 -8.90 2.27
C THR A 104 32.10 -9.96 3.35
N GLN A 105 32.04 -9.57 4.62
CA GLN A 105 31.71 -10.48 5.73
C GLN A 105 30.19 -10.67 5.91
N SER A 106 29.36 -9.87 5.24
CA SER A 106 27.93 -10.08 5.24
C SER A 106 27.56 -11.29 4.42
N ARG A 107 26.68 -12.15 4.95
CA ARG A 107 26.08 -13.23 4.17
C ARG A 107 25.33 -12.70 2.95
N TRP A 108 24.77 -11.49 3.05
CA TRP A 108 24.00 -10.85 1.99
C TRP A 108 24.86 -9.99 1.06
N PHE A 109 26.19 -10.01 1.17
CA PHE A 109 27.06 -9.09 0.41
C PHE A 109 26.78 -9.06 -1.09
N GLY A 110 26.54 -10.22 -1.73
CA GLY A 110 26.22 -10.28 -3.15
C GLY A 110 24.87 -9.62 -3.50
N TYR A 111 23.86 -9.80 -2.63
CA TYR A 111 22.58 -9.11 -2.75
C TYR A 111 22.70 -7.61 -2.47
N LEU A 112 23.43 -7.20 -1.43
CA LEU A 112 23.61 -5.78 -1.07
C LEU A 112 24.33 -4.97 -2.15
N GLN A 113 25.24 -5.60 -2.91
CA GLN A 113 25.91 -4.97 -4.05
C GLN A 113 24.96 -4.65 -5.20
N SER A 114 23.83 -5.36 -5.28
CA SER A 114 22.83 -5.09 -6.28
C SER A 114 22.07 -3.80 -5.96
N LEU A 115 21.87 -3.47 -4.67
CA LEU A 115 21.04 -2.34 -4.21
C LEU A 115 21.53 -0.98 -4.76
N PRO A 116 20.62 -0.01 -5.00
CA PRO A 116 21.00 1.30 -5.53
C PRO A 116 22.00 1.99 -4.61
N ALA A 117 23.14 2.44 -5.14
CA ALA A 117 24.19 3.07 -4.35
C ALA A 117 23.79 4.47 -3.83
N GLY A 118 22.89 5.17 -4.53
CA GLY A 118 22.41 6.50 -4.16
C GLY A 118 21.41 6.47 -3.00
N LEU A 119 21.17 7.63 -2.40
CA LEU A 119 19.97 7.83 -1.59
C LEU A 119 18.77 7.67 -2.51
N VAL A 120 17.87 6.75 -2.17
CA VAL A 120 16.57 6.68 -2.82
C VAL A 120 15.75 7.84 -2.29
N ASP A 121 15.15 8.60 -3.20
CA ASP A 121 14.33 9.77 -2.87
C ASP A 121 13.15 9.35 -1.98
N LEU A 122 13.27 9.61 -0.68
CA LEU A 122 12.16 9.48 0.26
C LEU A 122 11.14 10.58 -0.02
N PRO A 123 9.83 10.26 -0.06
CA PRO A 123 8.80 11.29 -0.11
C PRO A 123 8.92 12.18 1.13
N MET A 124 9.36 13.43 0.95
CA MET A 124 9.54 14.41 2.03
C MET A 124 8.26 14.66 2.85
N PHE A 125 7.09 14.29 2.32
CA PHE A 125 5.80 14.40 3.01
C PHE A 125 5.61 13.34 4.11
N ASP A 126 6.19 12.15 3.95
CA ASP A 126 6.09 11.08 4.96
C ASP A 126 7.01 11.36 6.16
N LEU A 127 8.16 11.98 5.90
CA LEU A 127 9.13 12.37 6.93
C LEU A 127 8.66 13.48 7.87
N ASN A 128 7.67 14.28 7.45
CA ASN A 128 7.10 15.39 8.22
C ASN A 128 5.74 15.05 8.86
N SER A 129 5.23 13.82 8.67
CA SER A 129 4.05 13.36 9.38
C SER A 129 4.35 13.31 10.88
N ARG A 130 3.38 13.73 11.71
CA ARG A 130 3.55 13.79 13.17
C ARG A 130 2.92 12.57 13.83
N SER A 131 3.68 11.90 14.69
CA SER A 131 3.17 10.83 15.55
C SER A 131 2.28 11.37 16.66
N GLU A 132 1.64 10.48 17.42
CA GLU A 132 0.79 10.84 18.58
C GLU A 132 1.57 11.64 19.64
N ASP A 133 2.88 11.40 19.74
CA ASP A 133 3.81 12.11 20.61
C ASP A 133 4.21 13.50 20.06
N GLY A 134 3.74 13.86 18.86
CA GLY A 134 3.95 15.15 18.21
C GLY A 134 5.30 15.29 17.49
N LEU A 135 6.12 14.24 17.47
CA LEU A 135 7.38 14.18 16.75
C LEU A 135 7.15 13.87 15.28
N THR A 136 7.99 14.42 14.42
CA THR A 136 8.03 14.03 13.01
C THR A 136 8.74 12.70 12.82
N THR A 137 8.39 11.94 11.79
CA THR A 137 9.09 10.69 11.43
C THR A 137 10.61 10.90 11.31
N LEU A 138 11.07 12.03 10.77
CA LEU A 138 12.49 12.37 10.71
C LEU A 138 13.15 12.51 12.09
N GLU A 139 12.48 13.15 13.04
CA GLU A 139 12.95 13.26 14.42
C GLU A 139 13.01 11.89 15.10
N GLU A 140 12.05 11.02 14.82
CA GLU A 140 12.02 9.65 15.33
C GLU A 140 13.18 8.80 14.77
N ILE A 141 13.47 8.90 13.47
CA ILE A 141 14.63 8.27 12.84
C ILE A 141 15.94 8.75 13.48
N ASN A 142 16.09 10.07 13.65
CA ASN A 142 17.31 10.66 14.24
C ASN A 142 17.52 10.20 15.68
N ARG A 143 16.44 10.23 16.47
CA ARG A 143 16.44 9.78 17.86
C ARG A 143 16.81 8.30 17.94
N PHE A 144 16.15 7.45 17.15
CA PHE A 144 16.46 6.01 17.12
C PHE A 144 17.92 5.76 16.71
N TYR A 145 18.45 6.52 15.75
CA TYR A 145 19.83 6.37 15.32
C TYR A 145 20.80 6.68 16.47
N HIS A 146 20.69 7.85 17.09
CA HIS A 146 21.64 8.28 18.12
C HIS A 146 21.47 7.54 19.46
N ASP A 147 20.24 7.25 19.86
CA ASP A 147 19.98 6.65 21.17
C ASP A 147 20.16 5.13 21.18
N PHE A 148 20.02 4.47 20.02
CA PHE A 148 20.03 3.00 19.92
C PHE A 148 20.96 2.46 18.84
N ALA A 149 20.80 2.85 17.57
CA ALA A 149 21.50 2.23 16.46
C ALA A 149 23.02 2.47 16.49
N GLU A 150 23.46 3.71 16.64
CA GLU A 150 24.86 4.10 16.65
C GLU A 150 25.64 3.45 17.81
N PRO A 151 25.17 3.50 19.08
CA PRO A 151 25.80 2.77 20.18
C PRO A 151 25.94 1.27 19.91
N LEU A 152 24.89 0.63 19.39
CA LEU A 152 24.91 -0.81 19.10
C LEU A 152 25.89 -1.16 17.99
N LEU A 153 25.92 -0.38 16.91
CA LEU A 153 26.85 -0.56 15.79
C LEU A 153 28.30 -0.37 16.24
N LEU A 154 28.60 0.70 16.99
CA LEU A 154 29.95 0.96 17.49
C LEU A 154 30.45 -0.13 18.43
N GLN A 155 29.56 -0.67 19.29
CA GLN A 155 29.90 -1.78 20.18
C GLN A 155 30.33 -3.04 19.43
N HIS A 156 29.68 -3.35 18.31
CA HIS A 156 29.91 -4.59 17.56
C HIS A 156 30.91 -4.41 16.40
N MET A 157 31.17 -3.18 15.96
CA MET A 157 32.16 -2.86 14.93
C MET A 157 33.57 -3.36 15.26
N ALA A 158 33.99 -3.25 16.52
CA ALA A 158 35.32 -3.68 16.95
C ALA A 158 35.56 -5.18 16.69
N LEU A 159 34.49 -5.99 16.66
CA LEU A 159 34.55 -7.41 16.36
C LEU A 159 34.65 -7.69 14.86
N TRP A 160 34.11 -6.82 14.01
CA TRP A 160 34.04 -7.02 12.55
C TRP A 160 35.26 -6.46 11.82
N GLN A 161 35.90 -5.43 12.38
CA GLN A 161 37.05 -4.76 11.79
C GLN A 161 38.37 -5.54 11.93
N TYR A 162 38.40 -6.67 12.64
CA TYR A 162 39.61 -7.48 12.80
C TYR A 162 39.99 -8.12 11.46
N GLY A 163 40.84 -7.43 10.69
CA GLY A 163 41.35 -7.88 9.38
C GLY A 163 40.82 -7.12 8.15
N SER A 164 39.99 -6.08 8.32
CA SER A 164 39.56 -5.22 7.20
C SER A 164 40.46 -4.00 7.04
N THR A 165 40.83 -3.67 5.80
CA THR A 165 41.58 -2.45 5.45
C THR A 165 40.67 -1.22 5.25
N THR A 166 39.36 -1.44 5.12
CA THR A 166 38.33 -0.40 4.95
C THR A 166 37.46 -0.36 6.19
N SER A 167 37.65 0.66 7.03
CA SER A 167 36.82 0.88 8.22
C SER A 167 35.76 1.94 7.91
N SER A 168 34.64 1.50 7.35
CA SER A 168 33.48 2.37 7.10
C SER A 168 32.78 2.68 8.43
N ILE A 169 33.00 3.87 9.01
CA ILE A 169 32.38 4.28 10.29
C ILE A 169 30.87 4.47 10.10
N PRO A 170 30.01 4.05 11.06
CA PRO A 170 28.59 4.30 11.01
C PRO A 170 28.31 5.80 10.98
N THR A 171 27.40 6.22 10.12
CA THR A 171 26.96 7.61 9.97
C THR A 171 25.46 7.66 9.85
N LEU A 172 24.85 8.77 10.31
CA LEU A 172 23.42 8.99 10.18
C LEU A 172 22.97 8.96 8.71
N ASN A 173 23.79 9.46 7.79
CA ASN A 173 23.48 9.42 6.35
C ASN A 173 23.48 7.99 5.78
N GLY A 174 24.37 7.13 6.27
CA GLY A 174 24.35 5.70 5.94
C GLY A 174 23.09 5.01 6.46
N PHE A 175 22.63 5.40 7.64
CA PHE A 175 21.37 4.92 8.21
C PHE A 175 20.15 5.43 7.43
N TYR A 176 20.10 6.70 7.04
CA TYR A 176 19.06 7.21 6.15
C TYR A 176 18.99 6.44 4.84
N ARG A 177 20.15 6.13 4.24
CA ARG A 177 20.18 5.30 3.04
C ARG A 177 19.55 3.93 3.27
N ALA A 178 19.90 3.26 4.37
CA ALA A 178 19.30 1.98 4.72
C ALA A 178 17.79 2.10 4.93
N PHE A 179 17.34 3.15 5.63
CA PHE A 179 15.92 3.43 5.82
C PHE A 179 15.19 3.68 4.50
N SER A 180 15.75 4.47 3.59
CA SER A 180 15.17 4.69 2.25
C SER A 180 15.01 3.39 1.46
N LEU A 181 15.99 2.49 1.54
CA LEU A 181 15.96 1.20 0.86
C LEU A 181 14.89 0.28 1.45
N VAL A 182 14.83 0.19 2.77
CA VAL A 182 13.81 -0.59 3.48
C VAL A 182 12.43 -0.06 3.18
N HIS A 183 12.22 1.25 3.27
CA HIS A 183 10.92 1.86 3.02
C HIS A 183 10.38 1.57 1.60
N ARG A 184 11.28 1.46 0.61
CA ARG A 184 10.91 1.15 -0.77
C ARG A 184 10.64 -0.34 -1.01
N ALA A 185 11.36 -1.23 -0.34
CA ALA A 185 11.41 -2.65 -0.69
C ALA A 185 10.88 -3.61 0.39
N LEU A 186 10.42 -3.09 1.54
CA LEU A 186 9.92 -3.94 2.62
C LEU A 186 8.74 -4.79 2.15
N SER A 187 8.77 -6.06 2.56
CA SER A 187 7.69 -7.01 2.38
C SER A 187 7.39 -7.69 3.70
N SER A 188 6.11 -7.98 3.96
CA SER A 188 5.71 -8.82 5.09
C SER A 188 5.88 -10.29 4.69
N VAL A 189 6.70 -11.05 5.42
CA VAL A 189 7.07 -12.43 5.03
C VAL A 189 6.25 -13.48 5.77
N ASP A 190 6.24 -13.41 7.09
CA ASP A 190 5.45 -14.27 8.00
C ASP A 190 5.49 -13.71 9.42
N ALA A 191 4.81 -14.37 10.37
CA ALA A 191 4.77 -13.96 11.76
C ALA A 191 6.14 -14.01 12.49
N TYR A 192 7.12 -14.76 11.99
CA TYR A 192 8.45 -14.88 12.59
C TYR A 192 9.41 -13.80 12.10
N HIS A 193 9.47 -13.61 10.78
CA HIS A 193 10.34 -12.65 10.11
C HIS A 193 9.77 -11.22 10.13
N GLY A 194 8.44 -11.06 10.14
CA GLY A 194 7.77 -9.75 10.05
C GLY A 194 8.15 -9.01 8.76
N LEU A 195 8.45 -7.72 8.89
CA LEU A 195 9.00 -6.92 7.79
C LEU A 195 10.42 -7.37 7.43
N SER A 196 10.65 -7.57 6.13
CA SER A 196 11.93 -8.03 5.59
C SER A 196 12.23 -7.49 4.20
N MET A 197 13.48 -7.58 3.78
CA MET A 197 13.90 -7.40 2.38
C MET A 197 14.06 -8.76 1.70
N VAL A 198 13.42 -8.92 0.56
CA VAL A 198 13.26 -10.19 -0.16
C VAL A 198 14.05 -10.10 -1.48
N PRO A 199 15.22 -10.78 -1.57
CA PRO A 199 16.04 -10.72 -2.78
C PRO A 199 15.24 -11.04 -4.04
N ILE A 200 15.56 -10.36 -5.15
CA ILE A 200 14.81 -10.40 -6.42
C ILE A 200 13.47 -9.67 -6.37
N ALA A 201 12.63 -9.92 -5.37
CA ALA A 201 11.33 -9.27 -5.25
C ALA A 201 11.46 -7.76 -4.97
N ASP A 202 12.51 -7.34 -4.25
CA ASP A 202 12.81 -5.93 -3.96
C ASP A 202 13.06 -5.06 -5.20
N TRP A 203 13.30 -5.69 -6.36
CA TRP A 203 13.57 -5.02 -7.64
C TRP A 203 12.33 -4.83 -8.50
N GLU A 204 11.25 -5.55 -8.22
CA GLU A 204 9.98 -5.41 -8.91
C GLU A 204 9.09 -4.49 -8.06
N ASN A 205 8.57 -3.42 -8.66
CA ASN A 205 7.77 -2.45 -7.92
C ASN A 205 6.42 -3.02 -7.44
N HIS A 206 6.03 -4.21 -7.89
CA HIS A 206 4.75 -4.82 -7.54
C HIS A 206 4.91 -6.33 -7.68
N VAL A 207 5.02 -7.09 -6.58
CA VAL A 207 5.16 -8.56 -6.61
C VAL A 207 4.16 -9.16 -5.67
N HIS A 208 3.48 -10.23 -6.11
CA HIS A 208 2.72 -11.05 -5.18
C HIS A 208 3.62 -12.14 -4.62
N LEU A 209 3.84 -12.08 -3.31
CA LEU A 209 4.59 -13.06 -2.55
C LEU A 209 3.61 -13.99 -1.82
N GLU A 210 3.63 -15.26 -2.16
CA GLU A 210 2.95 -16.30 -1.41
C GLU A 210 3.90 -16.90 -0.36
N SER A 211 3.42 -16.98 0.88
CA SER A 211 4.15 -17.53 2.04
C SER A 211 3.16 -18.15 3.02
N ASP A 212 3.58 -19.22 3.70
CA ASP A 212 2.89 -19.65 4.91
C ASP A 212 3.14 -18.62 6.03
N TYR A 213 2.16 -17.73 6.23
CA TYR A 213 2.27 -16.63 7.21
C TYR A 213 2.14 -17.11 8.66
N ASN A 214 1.31 -18.12 8.89
CA ASN A 214 0.95 -18.63 10.22
C ASN A 214 2.02 -19.61 10.77
N VAL A 215 3.20 -19.07 11.04
CA VAL A 215 4.29 -19.74 11.76
C VAL A 215 4.34 -19.28 13.21
N CYS A 216 4.98 -20.05 14.09
CA CYS A 216 5.27 -19.61 15.44
C CYS A 216 6.14 -18.32 15.40
N PRO A 217 5.71 -17.21 16.02
CA PRO A 217 6.44 -15.94 15.99
C PRO A 217 7.77 -15.97 16.75
N GLU A 218 7.99 -16.99 17.59
CA GLU A 218 9.22 -17.14 18.39
C GLU A 218 10.28 -17.99 17.70
N CYS A 219 9.88 -19.05 16.97
CA CYS A 219 10.83 -20.00 16.39
C CYS A 219 10.65 -20.27 14.88
N GLY A 220 9.64 -19.68 14.25
CA GLY A 220 9.34 -19.88 12.82
C GLY A 220 8.83 -21.27 12.46
N SER A 221 8.48 -22.10 13.45
CA SER A 221 7.93 -23.43 13.20
C SER A 221 6.54 -23.34 12.56
N LEU A 222 6.34 -24.09 11.48
CA LEU A 222 5.03 -24.35 10.89
C LEU A 222 4.28 -25.47 11.63
N GLU A 223 5.02 -26.32 12.33
CA GLU A 223 4.50 -27.45 13.10
C GLU A 223 4.36 -27.07 14.57
N GLU A 224 3.61 -27.87 15.31
CA GLU A 224 3.47 -27.72 16.77
C GLU A 224 4.85 -27.66 17.43
N CYS A 225 5.08 -26.60 18.19
CA CYS A 225 6.34 -26.31 18.85
C CYS A 225 6.11 -26.08 20.35
N PRO A 226 7.17 -26.08 21.17
CA PRO A 226 7.03 -25.86 22.61
C PRO A 226 6.33 -24.55 23.00
N HIS A 227 6.32 -23.55 22.11
CA HIS A 227 5.65 -22.27 22.33
C HIS A 227 4.12 -22.33 22.14
N ASP A 228 3.61 -23.38 21.48
CA ASP A 228 2.15 -23.57 21.31
C ASP A 228 1.50 -24.14 22.57
N ALA A 229 2.30 -24.71 23.48
CA ALA A 229 1.82 -25.38 24.68
C ALA A 229 1.32 -24.41 25.78
N GLU A 230 1.52 -23.10 25.62
CA GLU A 230 1.06 -22.09 26.58
C GLU A 230 -0.37 -21.59 26.31
N GLU A 231 -0.97 -21.91 25.15
CA GLU A 231 -2.33 -21.51 24.80
C GLU A 231 -3.19 -22.70 24.31
N SER A 232 -3.98 -23.27 25.23
CA SER A 232 -5.11 -24.19 25.02
C SER A 232 -4.83 -25.69 24.79
N SER A 233 -5.19 -26.45 25.82
CA SER A 233 -5.74 -27.79 25.68
C SER A 233 -7.09 -27.71 24.94
N GLU A 234 -7.12 -27.83 23.60
CA GLU A 234 -8.22 -28.42 22.82
C GLU A 234 -7.98 -28.24 21.30
N GLY A 235 -8.05 -29.34 20.54
CA GLY A 235 -8.25 -29.29 19.08
C GLY A 235 -7.06 -29.67 18.20
N ARG A 236 -6.79 -30.97 18.07
CA ARG A 236 -5.89 -31.52 17.05
C ARG A 236 -6.36 -31.13 15.64
N THR A 237 -5.56 -30.37 14.91
CA THR A 237 -5.73 -30.17 13.46
C THR A 237 -4.54 -30.73 12.68
N ALA A 238 -4.83 -31.19 11.46
CA ALA A 238 -3.97 -31.99 10.58
C ALA A 238 -2.62 -31.32 10.24
N PRO A 239 -1.59 -32.11 9.84
CA PRO A 239 -0.28 -31.58 9.50
C PRO A 239 -0.36 -30.61 8.31
N LYS A 240 -0.01 -29.34 8.56
CA LYS A 240 0.13 -28.31 7.54
C LYS A 240 1.41 -28.54 6.74
N SER A 241 1.36 -28.33 5.43
CA SER A 241 2.47 -28.57 4.50
C SER A 241 3.67 -27.64 4.76
N LYS A 242 4.88 -28.13 4.44
CA LYS A 242 6.16 -27.43 4.61
C LYS A 242 6.41 -26.43 3.47
N ILE A 243 5.99 -25.17 3.58
CA ILE A 243 6.57 -24.12 2.73
C ILE A 243 7.52 -23.26 3.57
N ARG A 244 8.80 -23.66 3.59
CA ARG A 244 9.92 -22.83 4.10
C ARG A 244 10.43 -21.82 3.06
N MET A 245 9.63 -21.56 2.04
CA MET A 245 9.99 -20.74 0.89
C MET A 245 8.95 -19.65 0.69
N LEU A 246 9.41 -18.49 0.24
CA LEU A 246 8.59 -17.49 -0.40
C LEU A 246 8.48 -17.85 -1.88
N ILE A 247 7.28 -17.74 -2.43
CA ILE A 247 6.99 -18.02 -3.82
C ILE A 247 6.52 -16.74 -4.47
N MET A 248 7.20 -16.35 -5.54
CA MET A 248 6.78 -15.25 -6.39
C MET A 248 5.97 -15.81 -7.56
N ILE A 249 4.71 -15.40 -7.69
CA ILE A 249 3.82 -15.85 -8.77
C ILE A 249 3.47 -14.72 -9.74
N CYS A 250 3.40 -15.05 -11.03
CA CYS A 250 2.89 -14.16 -12.07
C CYS A 250 1.39 -13.96 -11.85
N LEU A 251 0.87 -12.74 -11.69
CA LEU A 251 -0.57 -12.52 -11.50
C LEU A 251 -1.36 -12.21 -12.79
N ARG A 252 -0.69 -11.80 -13.89
CA ARG A 252 -1.20 -11.66 -15.28
C ARG A 252 -0.32 -10.68 -16.03
N TYR A 253 0.22 -10.97 -17.22
CA TYR A 253 0.56 -9.93 -18.23
C TYR A 253 0.56 -10.45 -19.68
N ASP A 254 0.16 -9.56 -20.60
CA ASP A 254 0.24 -9.70 -22.07
C ASP A 254 1.48 -8.96 -22.67
N PHE A 255 2.45 -8.53 -21.86
CA PHE A 255 3.66 -7.80 -22.33
C PHE A 255 4.93 -8.08 -21.47
N GLN A 256 6.10 -7.61 -21.93
CA GLN A 256 7.47 -7.99 -21.51
C GLN A 256 7.89 -7.67 -20.05
N TYR A 257 7.08 -6.92 -19.27
CA TYR A 257 7.35 -6.56 -17.87
C TYR A 257 6.45 -7.36 -16.93
N ILE A 258 7.01 -7.84 -15.81
CA ILE A 258 6.29 -8.64 -14.80
C ILE A 258 5.83 -7.68 -13.69
N TRP A 259 4.51 -7.64 -13.42
CA TRP A 259 3.94 -6.89 -12.29
C TRP A 259 2.97 -7.77 -11.47
N GLY A 260 2.81 -7.44 -10.19
CA GLY A 260 2.04 -8.15 -9.16
C GLY A 260 1.08 -7.21 -8.41
N ARG A 261 0.50 -7.68 -7.29
CA ARG A 261 -0.60 -7.04 -6.54
C ARG A 261 -0.25 -6.92 -5.05
N LEU A 262 -0.52 -5.76 -4.44
CA LEU A 262 -0.39 -5.53 -3.00
C LEU A 262 -1.51 -6.20 -2.18
N ASP A 263 -1.16 -6.64 -0.97
CA ASP A 263 -2.06 -7.23 0.03
C ASP A 263 -3.21 -6.29 0.44
N GLU A 264 -4.35 -6.88 0.82
CA GLU A 264 -5.67 -6.23 0.97
C GLU A 264 -5.83 -5.21 2.12
N ARG A 265 -4.76 -4.74 2.79
CA ARG A 265 -4.87 -3.72 3.85
C ARG A 265 -3.64 -2.83 4.04
N PRO A 266 -3.49 -1.76 3.24
CA PRO A 266 -2.89 -0.53 3.75
C PRO A 266 -3.86 0.65 3.62
N SER A 267 -3.97 1.44 4.70
CA SER A 267 -4.79 2.65 4.75
C SER A 267 -4.25 3.71 3.77
N CYS A 268 -5.03 4.05 2.75
CA CYS A 268 -4.68 5.01 1.70
C CYS A 268 -5.23 6.42 2.04
N SER A 269 -4.41 7.28 2.67
CA SER A 269 -4.79 8.66 2.99
C SER A 269 -4.23 9.74 2.06
N THR A 270 -3.26 9.42 1.20
CA THR A 270 -2.37 10.44 0.61
C THR A 270 -2.79 10.88 -0.81
N SER A 271 -3.57 10.06 -1.54
CA SER A 271 -4.00 10.35 -2.91
C SER A 271 -5.13 11.41 -3.03
N MET A 272 -5.97 11.55 -2.01
CA MET A 272 -7.21 12.37 -2.05
C MET A 272 -7.00 13.90 -1.98
N VAL A 273 -5.86 14.37 -1.50
CA VAL A 273 -5.58 15.82 -1.38
C VAL A 273 -5.29 16.46 -2.75
N SER A 274 -4.73 15.68 -3.68
CA SER A 274 -4.48 16.10 -5.07
C SER A 274 -5.79 16.27 -5.86
N PHE A 275 -6.74 15.36 -5.67
CA PHE A 275 -8.11 15.47 -6.22
C PHE A 275 -8.82 16.75 -5.74
N TRP A 276 -8.63 17.12 -4.46
CA TRP A 276 -9.20 18.33 -3.88
C TRP A 276 -8.71 19.63 -4.53
N THR A 277 -7.49 19.63 -5.06
CA THR A 277 -6.89 20.82 -5.68
C THR A 277 -7.35 20.97 -7.12
N CYS A 278 -7.47 19.88 -7.89
CA CYS A 278 -7.93 19.90 -9.28
C CYS A 278 -9.43 20.18 -9.42
N PHE A 279 -10.30 19.59 -8.59
CA PHE A 279 -11.75 19.75 -8.73
C PHE A 279 -12.24 21.15 -8.29
N TYR A 280 -11.56 21.79 -7.34
CA TYR A 280 -11.86 23.15 -6.86
C TYR A 280 -11.13 24.28 -7.63
N LEU A 281 -10.41 24.02 -8.72
CA LEU A 281 -9.79 25.08 -9.52
C LEU A 281 -10.63 25.52 -10.74
N ARG A 282 -11.75 24.85 -11.01
CA ARG A 282 -12.62 25.16 -12.16
C ARG A 282 -13.87 26.02 -11.85
N MET A 283 -14.06 26.49 -10.61
CA MET A 283 -15.14 27.43 -10.26
C MET A 283 -14.60 28.81 -9.84
N PRO A 284 -15.34 29.92 -10.06
CA PRO A 284 -14.95 31.25 -9.56
C PRO A 284 -15.15 31.33 -8.03
N LEU A 285 -14.09 31.08 -7.26
CA LEU A 285 -14.15 30.62 -5.86
C LEU A 285 -13.51 31.56 -4.82
N LYS A 286 -14.25 32.60 -4.40
CA LYS A 286 -13.99 33.21 -3.07
C LYS A 286 -15.21 33.24 -2.16
N ARG A 287 -16.42 33.37 -2.72
CA ARG A 287 -17.67 33.46 -1.94
C ARG A 287 -18.27 32.08 -1.62
N ILE A 288 -18.33 31.20 -2.62
CA ILE A 288 -18.88 29.83 -2.51
C ILE A 288 -18.09 28.97 -1.50
N LYS A 289 -16.77 29.12 -1.43
CA LYS A 289 -15.92 28.39 -0.46
C LYS A 289 -16.30 28.64 1.00
N ARG A 290 -16.73 29.86 1.35
CA ARG A 290 -17.07 30.20 2.75
C ARG A 290 -18.44 29.65 3.16
N GLU A 291 -19.42 29.71 2.26
CA GLU A 291 -20.78 29.27 2.53
C GLU A 291 -20.85 27.74 2.63
N VAL A 292 -20.26 27.01 1.67
CA VAL A 292 -20.19 25.54 1.69
C VAL A 292 -19.40 25.02 2.89
N PHE A 293 -18.27 25.65 3.22
CA PHE A 293 -17.47 25.24 4.38
C PHE A 293 -18.13 25.58 5.72
N SER A 294 -18.96 26.63 5.78
CA SER A 294 -19.79 26.92 6.94
C SER A 294 -20.88 25.86 7.12
N LEU A 295 -21.57 25.50 6.03
CA LEU A 295 -22.57 24.43 6.01
C LEU A 295 -21.96 23.11 6.44
N PHE A 296 -20.81 22.73 5.87
CA PHE A 296 -20.13 21.50 6.22
C PHE A 296 -19.76 21.44 7.70
N ARG A 297 -19.22 22.53 8.25
CA ARG A 297 -18.89 22.64 9.68
C ARG A 297 -20.12 22.53 10.60
N ASP A 298 -21.27 23.02 10.13
CA ASP A 298 -22.53 22.96 10.88
C ASP A 298 -23.16 21.55 10.84
N ILE A 299 -22.93 20.79 9.75
CA ILE A 299 -23.58 19.49 9.50
C ILE A 299 -22.74 18.33 10.00
N LEU A 300 -21.41 18.43 9.92
CA LEU A 300 -20.47 17.37 10.34
C LEU A 300 -20.72 16.89 11.78
N PRO A 301 -20.98 17.76 12.78
CA PRO A 301 -21.32 17.32 14.13
C PRO A 301 -22.67 16.61 14.23
N CYS A 302 -23.62 16.89 13.32
CA CYS A 302 -24.91 16.20 13.26
C CYS A 302 -24.77 14.81 12.63
N LEU A 303 -23.99 14.70 11.56
CA LEU A 303 -23.65 13.45 10.88
C LEU A 303 -22.95 12.47 11.84
N ASN A 304 -22.03 12.97 12.66
CA ASN A 304 -21.34 12.15 13.65
C ASN A 304 -22.24 11.70 14.82
N ARG A 305 -23.37 12.38 15.09
CA ARG A 305 -24.30 12.00 16.17
C ARG A 305 -25.30 10.92 15.74
N ASP A 306 -25.71 10.93 14.48
CA ASP A 306 -26.74 10.03 13.92
C ASP A 306 -26.11 8.88 13.07
N HIS A 307 -25.00 8.30 13.54
CA HIS A 307 -24.16 7.34 12.78
C HIS A 307 -24.89 6.06 12.32
N HIS A 308 -25.88 5.58 13.08
CA HIS A 308 -26.59 4.33 12.79
C HIS A 308 -27.31 4.28 11.43
N VAL A 309 -27.60 5.43 10.82
CA VAL A 309 -28.25 5.48 9.50
C VAL A 309 -27.25 5.23 8.37
N PHE A 310 -25.99 5.63 8.56
CA PHE A 310 -24.93 5.39 7.58
C PHE A 310 -24.55 3.91 7.53
N ASP A 311 -24.50 3.25 8.68
CA ASP A 311 -24.20 1.82 8.81
C ASP A 311 -25.20 0.91 8.07
N GLN A 312 -26.39 1.43 7.72
CA GLN A 312 -27.43 0.67 7.03
C GLN A 312 -27.31 0.75 5.50
N SER A 313 -26.57 1.73 4.96
CA SER A 313 -26.47 1.93 3.51
C SER A 313 -25.25 1.22 2.96
N ARG A 314 -25.45 0.48 1.85
CA ARG A 314 -24.36 -0.19 1.14
C ARG A 314 -23.47 0.81 0.39
N LEU A 315 -24.02 1.93 -0.05
CA LEU A 315 -23.26 2.97 -0.73
C LEU A 315 -22.37 3.78 0.22
N ILE A 316 -22.58 3.67 1.54
CA ILE A 316 -21.87 4.48 2.53
C ILE A 316 -21.06 3.58 3.46
N TYR A 317 -19.75 3.70 3.37
CA TYR A 317 -18.83 3.04 4.28
C TYR A 317 -18.63 3.90 5.55
N TYR A 318 -18.92 3.31 6.70
CA TYR A 318 -18.67 3.91 8.00
C TYR A 318 -17.61 3.10 8.75
N GLY A 319 -16.33 3.47 8.58
CA GLY A 319 -15.23 2.91 9.34
C GLY A 319 -15.09 3.54 10.73
N GLY A 320 -14.43 2.83 11.65
CA GLY A 320 -14.32 3.18 13.07
C GLY A 320 -13.74 4.57 13.38
N PRO A 321 -13.68 4.96 14.67
CA PRO A 321 -13.47 6.35 15.13
C PRO A 321 -12.14 7.03 14.71
N SER A 322 -11.20 6.29 14.12
CA SER A 322 -9.94 6.79 13.55
C SER A 322 -10.06 7.26 12.09
N ASP A 323 -11.17 6.99 11.40
CA ASP A 323 -11.35 7.36 10.01
C ASP A 323 -11.66 8.85 9.88
N ARG A 324 -10.63 9.65 9.57
CA ARG A 324 -10.76 11.01 9.02
C ARG A 324 -10.41 11.05 7.54
N GLN A 325 -10.50 9.91 6.87
CA GLN A 325 -10.11 9.77 5.48
C GLN A 325 -11.36 9.84 4.61
N PHE A 326 -11.26 10.59 3.51
CA PHE A 326 -12.25 10.57 2.45
C PHE A 326 -11.78 9.50 1.46
N TYR A 327 -12.54 8.46 1.20
CA TYR A 327 -12.17 7.45 0.21
C TYR A 327 -13.40 6.80 -0.42
N LEU A 328 -13.17 6.11 -1.53
CA LEU A 328 -14.04 5.12 -2.16
C LEU A 328 -13.37 3.77 -1.90
N ASN A 329 -14.06 2.82 -1.26
CA ASN A 329 -13.49 1.49 -1.06
C ASN A 329 -13.52 0.68 -2.37
N ASP A 330 -12.94 -0.50 -2.33
CA ASP A 330 -13.00 -1.47 -3.42
C ASP A 330 -14.45 -1.81 -3.78
N GLU A 331 -15.35 -1.99 -2.83
CA GLU A 331 -16.78 -2.24 -3.10
C GLU A 331 -17.55 -1.08 -3.77
N GLY A 332 -16.91 0.06 -4.03
CA GLY A 332 -17.54 1.24 -4.63
C GLY A 332 -18.39 2.07 -3.65
N SER A 333 -18.28 1.77 -2.35
CA SER A 333 -18.90 2.53 -1.26
C SER A 333 -18.06 3.76 -0.93
N LEU A 334 -18.74 4.88 -0.69
CA LEU A 334 -18.12 6.13 -0.27
C LEU A 334 -17.96 6.15 1.24
N SER A 335 -16.80 6.53 1.74
CA SER A 335 -16.65 6.96 3.14
C SER A 335 -17.75 7.98 3.51
N HIS A 336 -18.33 7.87 4.70
CA HIS A 336 -19.43 8.73 5.14
C HIS A 336 -19.09 10.23 5.07
N GLN A 337 -17.83 10.60 5.27
CA GLN A 337 -17.34 11.98 5.16
C GLN A 337 -17.39 12.46 3.70
N LEU A 338 -17.03 11.60 2.73
CA LEU A 338 -17.07 11.93 1.32
C LEU A 338 -18.51 12.02 0.81
N TRP A 339 -19.35 11.05 1.18
CA TRP A 339 -20.79 11.09 0.88
C TRP A 339 -21.44 12.36 1.46
N SER A 340 -21.06 12.75 2.67
CA SER A 340 -21.55 13.97 3.32
C SER A 340 -21.16 15.25 2.57
N ILE A 341 -19.95 15.31 2.02
CA ILE A 341 -19.53 16.44 1.17
C ILE A 341 -20.40 16.49 -0.09
N PHE A 342 -20.64 15.35 -0.73
CA PHE A 342 -21.48 15.27 -1.92
C PHE A 342 -22.90 15.74 -1.61
N PHE A 343 -23.49 15.25 -0.53
CA PHE A 343 -24.81 15.70 -0.07
C PHE A 343 -24.89 17.22 0.11
N VAL A 344 -23.97 17.82 0.87
CA VAL A 344 -23.98 19.28 1.11
C VAL A 344 -23.80 20.07 -0.19
N THR A 345 -22.95 19.56 -1.07
CA THR A 345 -22.71 20.18 -2.38
C THR A 345 -23.96 20.11 -3.26
N SER A 346 -24.65 18.97 -3.29
CA SER A 346 -25.89 18.76 -4.05
C SER A 346 -27.01 19.67 -3.55
N VAL A 347 -27.23 19.69 -2.24
CA VAL A 347 -28.26 20.55 -1.61
C VAL A 347 -27.98 22.03 -1.92
N HIS A 348 -26.72 22.45 -1.86
CA HIS A 348 -26.34 23.82 -2.19
C HIS A 348 -26.60 24.15 -3.67
N ARG A 349 -26.25 23.25 -4.60
CA ARG A 349 -26.45 23.45 -6.05
C ARG A 349 -27.91 23.53 -6.43
N GLN A 350 -28.73 22.70 -5.80
CA GLN A 350 -30.18 22.69 -5.98
C GLN A 350 -30.87 23.89 -5.30
N GLN A 351 -30.11 24.79 -4.66
CA GLN A 351 -30.62 25.96 -3.94
C GLN A 351 -31.68 25.58 -2.91
N LEU A 352 -31.59 24.36 -2.36
CA LEU A 352 -32.48 23.83 -1.34
C LEU A 352 -32.06 24.40 0.01
N PHE A 353 -32.14 25.73 0.15
CA PHE A 353 -31.92 26.42 1.40
C PHE A 353 -33.20 27.04 1.93
N PRO A 354 -34.04 26.26 2.64
CA PRO A 354 -34.74 26.80 3.78
C PRO A 354 -33.84 26.55 5.02
N THR A 355 -34.27 27.02 6.18
CA THR A 355 -33.49 27.15 7.42
C THR A 355 -32.67 25.91 7.87
N ARG A 356 -31.75 26.07 8.85
CA ARG A 356 -30.94 24.97 9.43
C ARG A 356 -31.75 23.72 9.85
N VAL A 357 -33.02 23.90 10.23
CA VAL A 357 -33.93 22.81 10.62
C VAL A 357 -34.30 21.92 9.43
N ASP A 358 -34.36 22.49 8.23
CA ASP A 358 -34.75 21.80 7.02
C ASP A 358 -33.65 20.86 6.51
N LEU A 359 -32.37 21.22 6.74
CA LEU A 359 -31.24 20.45 6.23
C LEU A 359 -31.11 19.05 6.85
N ARG A 360 -31.40 18.91 8.15
CA ARG A 360 -31.41 17.61 8.82
C ARG A 360 -32.57 16.74 8.31
N GLN A 361 -33.73 17.35 8.07
CA GLN A 361 -34.89 16.63 7.53
C GLN A 361 -34.62 16.19 6.09
N THR A 362 -34.01 17.05 5.27
CA THR A 362 -33.58 16.72 3.91
C THR A 362 -32.55 15.59 3.91
N LEU A 363 -31.54 15.64 4.79
CA LEU A 363 -30.55 14.57 4.93
C LEU A 363 -31.22 13.23 5.25
N GLN A 364 -32.10 13.20 6.26
CA GLN A 364 -32.81 11.98 6.65
C GLN A 364 -33.69 11.47 5.51
N ALA A 365 -34.38 12.36 4.80
CA ALA A 365 -35.26 11.98 3.71
C ALA A 365 -34.47 11.43 2.50
N VAL A 366 -33.30 12.01 2.20
CA VAL A 366 -32.34 11.53 1.20
C VAL A 366 -31.82 10.13 1.58
N LEU A 367 -31.35 9.94 2.80
CA LEU A 367 -30.85 8.63 3.26
C LEU A 367 -31.96 7.56 3.26
N ASN A 368 -33.15 7.88 3.77
CA ASN A 368 -34.27 6.95 3.75
C ASN A 368 -34.67 6.54 2.33
N HIS A 369 -34.64 7.49 1.39
CA HIS A 369 -34.94 7.20 -0.01
C HIS A 369 -33.85 6.33 -0.65
N GLN A 370 -32.58 6.62 -0.38
CA GLN A 370 -31.44 5.79 -0.79
C GLN A 370 -31.57 4.35 -0.28
N LEU A 371 -31.82 4.16 1.02
CA LEU A 371 -32.02 2.83 1.62
C LEU A 371 -33.20 2.06 1.01
N THR A 372 -34.27 2.78 0.66
CA THR A 372 -35.44 2.17 0.00
C THR A 372 -35.07 1.70 -1.40
N LEU A 373 -34.29 2.48 -2.16
CA LEU A 373 -33.79 2.08 -3.48
C LEU A 373 -32.87 0.86 -3.37
N GLU A 374 -31.90 0.88 -2.44
CA GLU A 374 -31.00 -0.24 -2.18
C GLU A 374 -31.77 -1.53 -1.83
N THR A 375 -32.79 -1.43 -0.96
CA THR A 375 -33.61 -2.59 -0.56
C THR A 375 -34.46 -3.11 -1.72
N SER A 376 -35.02 -2.20 -2.55
CA SER A 376 -35.85 -2.59 -3.70
C SER A 376 -35.06 -3.33 -4.78
N LEU A 377 -33.79 -2.97 -4.99
CA LEU A 377 -32.93 -3.63 -5.98
C LEU A 377 -32.50 -5.05 -5.56
N LEU A 378 -32.55 -5.36 -4.26
CA LEU A 378 -32.15 -6.66 -3.71
C LEU A 378 -33.31 -7.66 -3.62
N GLY A 379 -34.55 -7.18 -3.70
CA GLY A 379 -35.75 -7.99 -3.47
C GLY A 379 -36.15 -8.92 -4.63
N ASP A 380 -35.52 -8.81 -5.81
CA ASP A 380 -35.97 -9.50 -7.03
C ASP A 380 -35.17 -10.78 -7.36
N GLN A 381 -34.22 -11.22 -6.53
CA GLN A 381 -33.38 -12.39 -6.86
C GLN A 381 -33.77 -13.73 -6.20
N ASP A 382 -34.69 -13.74 -5.22
CA ASP A 382 -35.18 -14.99 -4.62
C ASP A 382 -36.68 -15.17 -4.87
N GLU A 383 -37.03 -15.64 -6.06
CA GLU A 383 -38.39 -16.10 -6.38
C GLU A 383 -38.76 -17.32 -5.53
N SER A 384 -39.42 -17.08 -4.40
CA SER A 384 -40.41 -18.03 -3.88
C SER A 384 -41.79 -17.57 -4.35
N GLU A 385 -42.37 -18.29 -5.32
CA GLU A 385 -43.59 -17.98 -6.10
C GLU A 385 -44.89 -17.73 -5.29
N ASN A 386 -44.87 -17.59 -3.96
CA ASN A 386 -46.10 -17.56 -3.15
C ASN A 386 -46.20 -16.45 -2.09
N ALA A 387 -45.35 -15.41 -2.14
CA ALA A 387 -45.53 -14.25 -1.25
C ALA A 387 -46.53 -13.24 -1.85
N PRO A 388 -47.50 -12.74 -1.06
CA PRO A 388 -48.45 -11.74 -1.53
C PRO A 388 -47.71 -10.46 -1.91
N SER A 389 -47.99 -9.95 -3.12
CA SER A 389 -47.46 -8.69 -3.64
C SER A 389 -47.89 -7.52 -2.78
N HIS A 390 -47.12 -7.25 -1.72
CA HIS A 390 -47.19 -5.99 -1.01
C HIS A 390 -46.66 -4.91 -1.97
N GLN A 391 -47.58 -4.29 -2.71
CA GLN A 391 -47.31 -3.03 -3.39
C GLN A 391 -46.85 -2.04 -2.33
N ILE A 392 -45.55 -1.80 -2.26
CA ILE A 392 -44.98 -0.70 -1.50
C ILE A 392 -45.50 0.56 -2.19
N THR A 393 -46.53 1.17 -1.62
CA THR A 393 -47.03 2.47 -2.05
C THR A 393 -45.96 3.49 -1.69
N PHE A 394 -45.09 3.78 -2.65
CA PHE A 394 -44.24 4.95 -2.60
C PHE A 394 -45.16 6.17 -2.54
N ASN A 395 -45.32 6.76 -1.36
CA ASN A 395 -45.71 8.16 -1.29
C ASN A 395 -44.72 8.90 -2.18
N HIS A 396 -45.21 9.49 -3.27
CA HIS A 396 -44.37 10.09 -4.30
C HIS A 396 -43.25 10.89 -3.63
N PRO A 397 -41.98 10.43 -3.73
CA PRO A 397 -40.88 11.11 -3.08
C PRO A 397 -40.82 12.54 -3.62
N ASP A 398 -40.52 13.49 -2.73
CA ASP A 398 -40.28 14.86 -3.14
C ASP A 398 -39.22 14.85 -4.24
N THR A 399 -39.56 15.40 -5.41
CA THR A 399 -38.69 15.42 -6.59
C THR A 399 -37.31 15.98 -6.26
N ARG A 400 -37.23 16.89 -5.28
CA ARG A 400 -35.99 17.49 -4.79
C ARG A 400 -35.04 16.49 -4.13
N ILE A 401 -35.57 15.49 -3.43
CA ILE A 401 -34.78 14.43 -2.80
C ILE A 401 -34.12 13.57 -3.87
N ILE A 402 -34.88 13.24 -4.92
CA ILE A 402 -34.37 12.47 -6.05
C ILE A 402 -33.27 13.26 -6.78
N GLU A 403 -33.48 14.56 -7.01
CA GLU A 403 -32.47 15.43 -7.64
C GLU A 403 -31.17 15.48 -6.83
N VAL A 404 -31.24 15.54 -5.50
CA VAL A 404 -30.05 15.48 -4.63
C VAL A 404 -29.32 14.15 -4.77
N LEU A 405 -30.03 13.02 -4.75
CA LEU A 405 -29.42 11.70 -4.91
C LEU A 405 -28.82 11.50 -6.30
N LEU A 406 -29.49 11.98 -7.35
CA LEU A 406 -28.96 11.96 -8.71
C LEU A 406 -27.68 12.77 -8.81
N GLU A 407 -27.60 13.95 -8.18
CA GLU A 407 -26.35 14.73 -8.15
C GLU A 407 -25.25 14.02 -7.36
N ILE A 408 -25.56 13.38 -6.22
CA ILE A 408 -24.58 12.57 -5.48
C ILE A 408 -24.06 11.45 -6.38
N GLY A 409 -24.94 10.68 -7.02
CA GLY A 409 -24.57 9.61 -7.94
C GLY A 409 -23.75 10.12 -9.13
N GLN A 410 -24.10 11.28 -9.71
CA GLN A 410 -23.32 11.91 -10.76
C GLN A 410 -21.94 12.36 -10.28
N MET A 411 -21.81 12.86 -9.05
CA MET A 411 -20.50 13.20 -8.48
C MET A 411 -19.67 11.96 -8.17
N SER A 412 -20.28 10.87 -7.72
CA SER A 412 -19.62 9.57 -7.55
C SER A 412 -19.16 9.01 -8.89
N MET A 413 -20.03 8.98 -9.90
CA MET A 413 -19.67 8.55 -11.25
C MET A 413 -18.63 9.47 -11.86
N ALA A 414 -18.73 10.80 -11.69
CA ALA A 414 -17.72 11.73 -12.16
C ALA A 414 -16.40 11.56 -11.41
N LEU A 415 -16.40 11.20 -10.13
CA LEU A 415 -15.19 10.81 -9.40
C LEU A 415 -14.57 9.56 -10.06
N CYS A 416 -15.36 8.51 -10.30
CA CYS A 416 -14.90 7.28 -10.96
C CYS A 416 -14.44 7.52 -12.42
N SER A 417 -15.19 8.28 -13.21
CA SER A 417 -14.89 8.63 -14.59
C SER A 417 -13.77 9.65 -14.70
N HIS A 418 -13.60 10.56 -13.72
CA HIS A 418 -12.46 11.46 -13.71
C HIS A 418 -11.20 10.69 -13.40
N LEU A 419 -11.26 9.77 -12.44
CA LEU A 419 -10.21 8.79 -12.25
C LEU A 419 -9.94 8.07 -13.59
N ASP A 420 -10.95 7.68 -14.37
CA ASP A 420 -10.81 7.02 -15.69
C ASP A 420 -10.28 7.89 -16.85
N SER A 421 -10.65 9.17 -16.88
CA SER A 421 -10.20 10.13 -17.89
C SER A 421 -8.81 10.70 -17.58
N GLU A 422 -8.52 10.94 -16.28
CA GLU A 422 -7.17 11.25 -15.82
C GLU A 422 -6.28 10.04 -16.05
N LEU A 423 -6.77 8.80 -16.01
CA LEU A 423 -6.02 7.62 -16.42
C LEU A 423 -5.50 7.72 -17.86
N HIS A 424 -6.37 8.02 -18.83
CA HIS A 424 -5.93 8.13 -20.23
C HIS A 424 -5.00 9.35 -20.42
N GLY A 425 -5.25 10.43 -19.65
CA GLY A 425 -4.36 11.56 -19.55
C GLY A 425 -3.04 11.29 -18.81
N LEU A 426 -3.00 10.33 -17.88
CA LEU A 426 -1.87 9.95 -17.03
C LEU A 426 -1.02 8.88 -17.71
N TRP A 427 -1.63 8.00 -18.51
CA TRP A 427 -0.94 7.14 -19.47
C TRP A 427 -0.24 8.01 -20.53
N ASN A 428 -0.95 8.97 -21.13
CA ASN A 428 -0.34 9.92 -22.07
C ASN A 428 0.68 10.84 -21.37
N ALA A 429 0.43 11.23 -20.11
CA ALA A 429 1.39 12.02 -19.35
C ALA A 429 2.60 11.18 -18.92
N MET A 430 2.46 9.88 -18.64
CA MET A 430 3.61 8.99 -18.42
C MET A 430 4.46 8.89 -19.68
N GLU A 431 3.84 8.84 -20.86
CA GLU A 431 4.56 8.90 -22.15
C GLU A 431 5.20 10.27 -22.43
N GLU A 432 4.70 11.36 -21.82
CA GLU A 432 5.20 12.74 -21.99
C GLU A 432 6.07 13.26 -20.83
N ILE A 433 6.13 12.53 -19.71
CA ILE A 433 6.94 12.89 -18.54
C ILE A 433 8.40 12.65 -18.93
N SER A 434 9.21 13.71 -18.81
CA SER A 434 10.66 13.62 -18.97
C SER A 434 11.20 12.53 -18.03
N ASP A 435 12.02 11.63 -18.55
CA ASP A 435 12.60 10.47 -17.85
C ASP A 435 13.30 10.84 -16.52
N ASN A 436 13.77 12.08 -16.38
CA ASN A 436 14.35 12.60 -15.13
C ASN A 436 13.34 12.84 -13.98
N ALA A 437 12.05 12.64 -14.19
CA ALA A 437 10.99 12.90 -13.21
C ALA A 437 10.54 11.64 -12.49
N VAL A 438 11.51 10.80 -12.08
CA VAL A 438 11.36 9.53 -11.34
C VAL A 438 10.38 9.61 -10.17
N ARG A 439 10.30 10.77 -9.49
CA ARG A 439 9.34 11.00 -8.39
C ARG A 439 7.89 11.09 -8.86
N THR A 440 7.67 11.72 -10.00
CA THR A 440 6.35 11.82 -10.65
C THR A 440 5.95 10.45 -11.19
N GLU A 441 6.88 9.74 -11.81
CA GLU A 441 6.66 8.39 -12.33
C GLU A 441 6.32 7.37 -11.23
N LEU A 442 7.06 7.36 -10.12
CA LEU A 442 6.78 6.48 -8.98
C LEU A 442 5.42 6.79 -8.34
N ALA A 443 5.07 8.07 -8.20
CA ALA A 443 3.76 8.48 -7.69
C ALA A 443 2.62 8.04 -8.61
N LEU A 444 2.84 8.07 -9.93
CA LEU A 444 1.88 7.60 -10.92
C LEU A 444 1.75 6.07 -10.96
N SER A 445 2.86 5.34 -10.82
CA SER A 445 2.85 3.88 -10.73
C SER A 445 2.10 3.37 -9.49
N LEU A 446 2.28 4.03 -8.34
CA LEU A 446 1.51 3.73 -7.12
C LEU A 446 0.00 3.99 -7.33
N LEU A 447 -0.37 5.13 -7.92
CA LEU A 447 -1.76 5.45 -8.29
C LEU A 447 -2.39 4.44 -9.26
N MET A 448 -1.61 3.89 -10.19
CA MET A 448 -2.08 2.87 -11.14
C MET A 448 -2.28 1.50 -10.47
N SER A 449 -1.42 1.14 -9.51
CA SER A 449 -1.53 -0.12 -8.76
C SER A 449 -2.76 -0.16 -7.84
N GLU A 450 -3.06 0.97 -7.16
CA GLU A 450 -4.28 1.15 -6.36
C GLU A 450 -5.54 1.01 -7.23
N ARG A 451 -5.46 1.36 -8.52
CA ARG A 451 -6.56 1.25 -9.45
C ARG A 451 -6.79 -0.16 -10.02
N SER A 452 -5.75 -0.98 -10.17
CA SER A 452 -5.93 -2.39 -10.54
C SER A 452 -6.85 -3.12 -9.54
N ILE A 453 -6.86 -2.66 -8.28
CA ILE A 453 -7.75 -3.15 -7.23
C ILE A 453 -9.20 -2.68 -7.48
N LEU A 454 -9.41 -1.42 -7.91
CA LEU A 454 -10.74 -0.86 -8.22
C LEU A 454 -11.39 -1.44 -9.50
N ASP A 455 -10.60 -1.72 -10.55
CA ASP A 455 -11.10 -2.35 -11.79
C ASP A 455 -11.61 -3.78 -11.56
N VAL A 456 -11.08 -4.49 -10.56
CA VAL A 456 -11.55 -5.82 -10.15
C VAL A 456 -12.93 -5.74 -9.49
N ALA A 457 -13.19 -4.68 -8.73
CA ALA A 457 -14.48 -4.50 -8.11
C ALA A 457 -15.58 -4.03 -9.07
N ASN A 458 -15.24 -3.18 -10.05
CA ASN A 458 -16.20 -2.69 -11.04
C ASN A 458 -16.74 -3.84 -11.94
N ARG A 459 -15.93 -4.87 -12.19
CA ARG A 459 -16.35 -6.07 -12.97
C ARG A 459 -17.23 -7.04 -12.17
N ASN A 460 -17.18 -6.99 -10.85
CA ASN A 460 -18.06 -7.79 -10.00
C ASN A 460 -19.48 -7.20 -9.90
N GLY A 461 -19.68 -5.95 -10.37
CA GLY A 461 -21.00 -5.30 -10.46
C GLY A 461 -21.71 -5.43 -11.80
N GLU A 462 -21.08 -6.04 -12.82
CA GLU A 462 -21.69 -6.25 -14.15
C GLU A 462 -22.26 -7.67 -14.37
N ASN A 463 -22.35 -8.49 -13.32
CA ASN A 463 -23.02 -9.80 -13.33
C ASN A 463 -24.33 -9.79 -12.55
#